data_AF-A0A933NM69-F1
#
_entry.id   AF-A0A933NM69-F1
#
_cell.length_a   1.000
_cell.length_b   1.000
_cell.length_c   1.000
_cell.angle_alpha   90.00
_cell.angle_beta   90.00
_cell.angle_gamma   90.00
#
_symmetry.space_group_name_H-M   'P 1'
#
loop_
_entity.id
_entity.type
_entity.pdbx_description
1 polymer ?
#
loop_
_entity_poly.entity_id
_entity_poly.type
_entity_poly.pdbx_seq_one_letter_code
_entity_poly.pdbx_strand_id
1 'polypeptide(L)' 'MAIGSRELVRETCETRDIEIVKGHVRPDRVHLLLSGPPSLAPSREVKAFKGKSSS' A
#
# COMPACT_ATOMS: atom_id res chain seq x y z
N MET A 1 -2.43 16.64 9.93
CA MET A 1 -2.11 16.72 8.49
C MET A 1 -2.44 15.37 7.91
N ALA A 2 -3.49 15.26 7.08
CA ALA A 2 -3.88 13.97 6.53
C ALA A 2 -2.91 13.61 5.39
N ILE A 3 -2.06 12.61 5.62
CA ILE A 3 -1.22 12.05 4.57
C ILE A 3 -2.18 11.38 3.58
N GLY A 4 -2.13 11.78 2.31
CA GLY A 4 -3.02 11.22 1.29
C GLY A 4 -2.78 9.72 1.15
N SER A 5 -3.83 8.94 0.89
CA SER A 5 -3.76 7.47 0.78
C SER A 5 -2.67 6.99 -0.20
N ARG A 6 -2.38 7.79 -1.23
CA ARG A 6 -1.34 7.51 -2.23
C ARG A 6 0.09 7.67 -1.67
N GLU A 7 0.31 8.61 -0.77
CA GLU A 7 1.61 8.86 -0.14
C GLU A 7 1.92 7.78 0.91
N LEU A 8 0.91 7.43 1.72
CA LEU A 8 0.98 6.30 2.65
C LEU A 8 1.33 4.98 1.94
N VAL A 9 0.72 4.73 0.78
CA VAL A 9 0.99 3.53 0.00
C VAL A 9 2.42 3.52 -0.52
N ARG A 10 2.91 4.64 -1.05
CA ARG A 10 4.29 4.76 -1.56
C ARG A 10 5.33 4.49 -0.47
N GLU A 11 5.20 5.15 0.66
CA GLU A 11 6.14 5.00 1.77
C GLU A 11 6.16 3.57 2.35
N THR A 12 4.98 2.94 2.40
CA THR A 12 4.86 1.53 2.84
C THR A 12 5.47 0.55 1.84
N CYS A 13 5.38 0.86 0.54
CA CYS A 13 5.99 0.07 -0.52
C CYS A 13 7.53 0.21 -0.53
N GLU A 14 8.06 1.43 -0.41
CA GLU A 14 9.50 1.70 -0.38
C GLU A 14 10.21 0.99 0.79
N THR A 15 9.56 0.93 1.95
CA THR A 15 10.13 0.29 3.14
C THR A 15 10.15 -1.25 3.08
N ARG A 16 9.56 -1.86 2.05
CA ARG A 16 9.31 -3.31 1.99
C ARG A 16 9.76 -4.01 0.71
N ASP A 17 10.52 -3.32 -0.13
CA ASP A 17 10.97 -3.83 -1.44
C ASP A 17 9.78 -4.22 -2.34
N ILE A 18 8.70 -3.43 -2.26
CA ILE A 18 7.48 -3.62 -3.05
C ILE A 18 7.42 -2.52 -4.09
N GLU A 19 7.31 -2.90 -5.36
CA GLU A 19 7.13 -1.98 -6.46
C GLU A 19 5.64 -1.84 -6.82
N ILE A 20 5.18 -0.60 -7.00
CA ILE A 20 3.80 -0.33 -7.44
C ILE A 20 3.77 -0.32 -8.97
N VAL A 21 3.26 -1.39 -9.57
CA VAL A 21 3.13 -1.51 -11.03
C VAL A 21 1.96 -0.66 -11.54
N LYS A 22 0.84 -0.63 -10.81
CA LYS A 22 -0.34 0.17 -11.17
C LYS A 22 -1.18 0.49 -9.93
N GLY A 23 -1.85 1.64 -9.92
CA GLY A 23 -2.71 2.03 -8.80
C GLY A 23 -3.90 2.88 -9.24
N HIS A 24 -5.07 2.60 -8.67
CA HIS A 24 -6.31 3.36 -8.87
C HIS A 24 -6.94 3.69 -7.53
N VAL A 25 -7.07 4.98 -7.22
CA VAL A 25 -7.66 5.49 -5.97
C VAL A 25 -9.04 6.06 -6.28
N ARG A 26 -10.07 5.57 -5.59
CA ARG A 26 -11.42 6.14 -5.53
C ARG A 26 -11.69 6.62 -4.09
N PRO A 27 -12.69 7.48 -3.88
CA PRO A 27 -13.06 7.96 -2.55
C PRO A 27 -13.39 6.84 -1.54
N ASP A 28 -13.89 5.71 -2.02
CA ASP A 28 -14.37 4.58 -1.22
C ASP A 28 -13.44 3.35 -1.27
N ARG A 29 -12.54 3.27 -2.25
CA ARG A 29 -11.70 2.08 -2.47
C ARG A 29 -10.38 2.38 -3.17
N VAL A 30 -9.38 1.56 -2.90
CA VAL A 30 -8.07 1.63 -3.53
C VAL A 30 -7.74 0.28 -4.16
N HIS A 31 -7.40 0.27 -5.45
CA HIS A 31 -6.89 -0.90 -6.17
C HIS A 31 -5.42 -0.68 -6.47
N LEU A 32 -4.56 -1.60 -6.03
CA LEU A 32 -3.12 -1.56 -6.27
C LEU A 32 -2.68 -2.88 -6.89
N LEU A 33 -1.87 -2.78 -7.93
CA LEU A 33 -1.10 -3.89 -8.49
C LEU A 33 0.34 -3.70 -8.02
N LEU A 34 0.80 -4.65 -7.22
CA LEU A 34 2.10 -4.63 -6.56
C LEU A 34 2.96 -5.77 -7.11
N SER A 35 4.23 -5.52 -7.29
CA SER A 35 5.27 -6.50 -7.56
C SER A 35 6.19 -6.58 -6.35
N GLY A 36 6.56 -7.78 -5.92
CA GLY A 36 7.44 -7.97 -4.77
C GLY A 36 7.84 -9.42 -4.60
N PRO A 37 8.79 -9.71 -3.70
CA PRO A 37 9.28 -11.07 -3.49
C PRO A 37 8.16 -12.04 -3.05
N PRO A 38 8.20 -13.31 -3.49
CA PRO A 38 7.18 -14.31 -3.17
C PRO A 38 7.13 -14.70 -1.68
N SER A 39 8.14 -14.28 -0.91
CA SER A 39 8.18 -14.41 0.56
C SER A 39 7.27 -13.40 1.28
N LEU A 40 6.77 -12.37 0.60
CA LEU A 40 5.80 -11.44 1.16
C LEU A 40 4.42 -12.10 1.26
N ALA A 41 3.88 -12.15 2.48
CA ALA A 41 2.52 -12.60 2.72
C ALA A 41 1.53 -11.45 2.39
N PRO A 42 0.62 -11.62 1.39
CA PRO A 42 -0.30 -10.55 0.97
C PRO A 42 -1.16 -9.99 2.11
N SER A 43 -1.55 -10.85 3.07
CA SER A 43 -2.35 -10.46 4.23
C SER A 43 -1.60 -9.54 5.21
N ARG A 44 -0.28 -9.70 5.37
CA ARG A 44 0.56 -8.80 6.18
C ARG A 44 0.69 -7.43 5.53
N GLU A 45 0.79 -7.40 4.20
CA GLU A 45 0.88 -6.16 3.44
C GLU A 45 -0.40 -5.34 3.52
N VAL A 46 -1.55 -5.96 3.27
CA VAL A 46 -2.85 -5.31 3.41
C VAL A 46 -3.06 -4.79 4.83
N LYS A 47 -2.61 -5.52 5.86
CA LYS A 47 -2.70 -5.08 7.25
C LYS A 47 -1.83 -3.85 7.53
N ALA A 48 -0.62 -3.78 6.95
CA ALA A 48 0.25 -2.62 7.08
C ALA A 48 -0.35 -1.37 6.42
N PHE A 49 -0.90 -1.51 5.21
CA PHE A 49 -1.60 -0.42 4.53
C PHE A 49 -2.78 0.10 5.34
N LYS A 50 -3.63 -0.82 5.85
CA LYS A 50 -4.79 -0.44 6.68
C LYS A 50 -4.40 0.15 8.04
N GLY A 51 -3.35 -0.37 8.67
CA GLY A 51 -2.89 0.09 9.98
C GLY A 51 -2.40 1.53 9.94
N LYS A 52 -1.65 1.91 8.90
CA LYS A 52 -1.18 3.28 8.74
C LYS A 52 -2.27 4.26 8.25
N SER A 53 -3.29 3.79 7.55
CA SER A 53 -4.40 4.65 7.07
C SER A 53 -5.49 4.91 8.12
N SER A 54 -5.41 4.28 9.30
CA SER A 54 -6.40 4.37 10.37
C SER A 54 -5.95 5.26 11.55
N SER A 55 -4.80 5.93 11.44
CA SER A 55 -4.25 6.89 12.42
C SER A 55 -4.23 8.30 11.88
#